data_AF-A0A926NWA6-F1
#
_entry.id   AF-A0A926NWA6-F1
#
_cell.length_a   1.000
_cell.length_b   1.000
_cell.length_c   1.000
_cell.angle_alpha   90.00
_cell.angle_beta   90.00
_cell.angle_gamma   90.00
#
_symmetry.space_group_name_H-M   'P 1'
#
loop_
_entity.id
_entity.type
_entity.pdbx_description
1 polymer ?
#
loop_
_entity_poly.entity_id
_entity_poly.type
_entity_poly.pdbx_seq_one_letter_code
_entity_poly.pdbx_strand_id
1 'polypeptide(L)'
;MNGSSQDDDGTDPLEGASESGLSKRRAQLDRKLKDLHVAEQAAVQKSHRSATGYAQAVKISSEFIAGVLVGAGIGWVADEWLGTSPFGLIVFLLLGFAAGVLNVMRSAGLVTSQDEQISKQKSRKDGP
;
A
#
# COMPACT_ATOMS: atom_id res chain seq x y z
N MET A 1 17.51 -59.42 -36.94
CA MET A 1 18.19 -58.62 -37.99
C MET A 1 17.19 -57.54 -38.40
N ASN A 2 17.50 -56.26 -38.53
CA ASN A 2 18.74 -55.62 -38.95
C ASN A 2 18.63 -54.10 -38.69
N GLY A 3 19.76 -53.49 -38.26
CA GLY A 3 20.19 -52.09 -38.51
C GLY A 3 19.27 -50.94 -38.09
N SER A 4 19.75 -49.81 -37.61
CA SER A 4 21.10 -49.27 -37.47
C SER A 4 20.89 -47.96 -36.70
N SER A 5 21.56 -47.74 -35.58
CA SER A 5 22.77 -46.90 -35.58
C SER A 5 22.60 -45.70 -36.50
N GLN A 6 21.87 -44.69 -36.04
CA GLN A 6 22.01 -43.34 -36.57
C GLN A 6 22.73 -42.51 -35.49
N ASP A 7 23.93 -43.00 -35.17
CA ASP A 7 25.02 -42.19 -34.67
C ASP A 7 25.49 -41.34 -35.86
N ASP A 8 24.75 -40.28 -36.19
CA ASP A 8 25.23 -39.24 -37.09
C ASP A 8 25.91 -38.18 -36.19
N ASP A 9 27.12 -38.52 -35.74
CA ASP A 9 28.13 -37.57 -35.30
C ASP A 9 28.65 -36.81 -36.53
N GLY A 10 27.78 -35.95 -37.05
CA GLY A 10 28.09 -34.95 -38.06
C GLY A 10 28.21 -33.59 -37.39
N THR A 11 29.00 -33.48 -36.32
CA THR A 11 29.33 -32.17 -35.74
C THR A 11 30.33 -31.47 -36.65
N ASP A 12 29.83 -30.88 -37.74
CA ASP A 12 30.61 -29.94 -38.53
C ASP A 12 31.09 -28.83 -37.57
N PRO A 13 32.41 -28.57 -37.46
CA PRO A 13 32.95 -27.55 -36.54
C PRO A 13 32.37 -26.14 -36.76
N LEU A 14 31.67 -25.94 -37.87
CA LEU A 14 31.07 -24.67 -38.28
C LEU A 14 29.64 -24.50 -37.75
N GLU A 15 28.94 -25.58 -37.37
CA GLU A 15 27.58 -25.55 -36.84
C GLU A 15 27.54 -25.06 -35.38
N GLY A 16 28.44 -25.56 -34.54
CA GLY A 16 28.58 -25.12 -33.13
C GLY A 16 28.94 -23.63 -32.97
N ALA A 17 29.61 -23.04 -33.96
CA ALA A 17 29.87 -21.60 -33.98
C ALA A 17 28.58 -20.78 -34.13
N SER A 18 27.64 -21.25 -34.95
CA SER A 18 26.35 -20.58 -35.21
C SER A 18 25.36 -20.73 -34.05
N GLU A 19 25.31 -21.91 -33.41
CA GLU A 19 24.51 -22.19 -32.23
C GLU A 19 24.95 -21.36 -31.02
N SER A 20 26.27 -21.17 -30.85
CA SER A 20 26.81 -20.30 -29.81
C SER A 20 26.38 -18.83 -30.00
N GLY A 21 26.24 -18.37 -31.25
CA GLY A 21 25.80 -17.04 -31.60
C GLY A 21 24.31 -16.79 -31.31
N LEU A 22 23.45 -17.76 -31.64
CA LEU A 22 22.02 -17.76 -31.31
C LEU A 22 21.78 -17.78 -29.80
N SER A 23 22.54 -18.60 -29.08
CA SER A 23 22.48 -18.71 -27.62
C SER A 23 22.85 -17.39 -26.95
N LYS A 24 23.89 -16.69 -27.45
CA LYS A 24 24.26 -15.35 -26.98
C LYS A 24 23.16 -14.32 -27.22
N ARG A 25 22.50 -14.32 -28.38
CA ARG A 25 21.37 -13.41 -28.67
C ARG A 25 20.16 -13.72 -27.80
N ARG A 26 19.81 -14.99 -27.61
CA ARG A 26 18.73 -15.40 -26.69
C ARG A 26 19.01 -14.92 -25.27
N ALA A 27 20.22 -15.14 -24.77
CA ALA A 27 20.62 -14.66 -23.45
C ALA A 27 20.54 -13.12 -23.33
N GLN A 28 20.83 -12.36 -24.40
CA GLN A 28 20.64 -10.91 -24.42
C GLN A 28 19.17 -10.50 -24.42
N LEU A 29 18.31 -11.21 -25.17
CA LEU A 29 16.87 -10.96 -25.20
C LEU A 29 16.23 -11.27 -23.85
N ASP A 30 16.61 -12.38 -23.20
CA ASP A 30 16.10 -12.76 -21.89
C ASP A 30 16.48 -11.73 -20.82
N ARG A 31 17.72 -11.23 -20.86
CA ARG A 31 18.15 -10.14 -19.97
C ARG A 31 17.33 -8.87 -20.19
N LYS A 32 17.13 -8.49 -21.46
CA LYS A 32 16.38 -7.28 -21.81
C LYS A 32 14.91 -7.38 -21.43
N LEU A 33 14.29 -8.55 -21.62
CA LEU A 33 12.93 -8.85 -21.16
C LEU A 33 12.83 -8.78 -19.64
N LYS A 34 13.79 -9.38 -18.92
CA LYS A 34 13.80 -9.35 -17.46
C LYS A 34 13.91 -7.93 -16.90
N ASP A 35 14.79 -7.11 -17.47
CA ASP A 35 14.96 -5.71 -17.06
C ASP A 35 13.69 -4.88 -17.32
N LEU A 36 13.06 -5.05 -18.50
CA LEU A 36 11.80 -4.38 -18.84
C LEU A 36 10.67 -4.82 -17.91
N HIS A 37 10.57 -6.13 -17.65
CA HIS A 37 9.51 -6.70 -16.81
C HIS A 37 9.65 -6.25 -15.35
N VAL A 38 10.88 -6.13 -14.83
CA VAL A 38 11.15 -5.57 -13.49
C VAL A 38 10.80 -4.08 -13.42
N ALA A 39 11.15 -3.31 -14.46
CA ALA A 39 10.83 -1.88 -14.53
C ALA A 39 9.31 -1.64 -14.64
N GLU A 40 8.62 -2.44 -15.44
CA GLU A 40 7.16 -2.40 -15.61
C GLU A 40 6.45 -2.78 -14.32
N GLN A 41 6.84 -3.88 -13.66
CA GLN A 41 6.28 -4.27 -12.37
C GLN A 41 6.53 -3.21 -11.28
N ALA A 42 7.71 -2.58 -11.27
CA ALA A 42 8.01 -1.49 -10.35
C ALA A 42 7.15 -0.24 -10.63
N ALA A 43 6.91 0.10 -11.90
CA ALA A 43 6.06 1.20 -12.30
C ALA A 43 4.58 0.94 -11.94
N VAL A 44 4.08 -0.27 -12.20
CA VAL A 44 2.72 -0.69 -11.84
C VAL A 44 2.53 -0.69 -10.32
N GLN A 45 3.46 -1.27 -9.55
CA GLN A 45 3.42 -1.21 -8.08
C GLN A 45 3.47 0.22 -7.55
N LYS A 46 4.30 1.09 -8.14
CA LYS A 46 4.37 2.51 -7.76
C LYS A 46 3.03 3.20 -8.01
N SER A 47 2.42 2.99 -9.18
CA SER A 47 1.11 3.56 -9.51
C SER A 47 0.01 3.06 -8.56
N HIS A 48 0.02 1.77 -8.23
CA HIS A 48 -0.96 1.16 -7.34
C HIS A 48 -0.80 1.69 -5.91
N ARG A 49 0.44 1.79 -5.40
CA ARG A 49 0.72 2.41 -4.09
C ARG A 49 0.31 3.89 -4.05
N SER A 50 0.58 4.65 -5.12
CA SER A 50 0.16 6.06 -5.21
C SER A 50 -1.37 6.20 -5.24
N ALA A 51 -2.07 5.36 -5.99
CA ALA A 51 -3.53 5.35 -6.05
C ALA A 51 -4.15 4.96 -4.69
N THR A 52 -3.60 3.93 -4.03
CA THR A 52 -4.04 3.53 -2.68
C THR A 52 -3.77 4.63 -1.65
N GLY A 53 -2.61 5.29 -1.71
CA GLY A 53 -2.27 6.41 -0.81
C GLY A 53 -3.22 7.60 -0.95
N TYR A 54 -3.57 7.96 -2.19
CA TYR A 54 -4.54 9.03 -2.46
C TYR A 54 -5.95 8.66 -1.96
N ALA A 55 -6.43 7.46 -2.29
CA ALA A 55 -7.73 6.99 -1.85
C ALA A 55 -7.84 6.96 -0.31
N GLN A 56 -6.77 6.56 0.38
CA GLN A 56 -6.70 6.57 1.84
C GLN A 56 -6.72 8.00 2.40
N ALA A 57 -5.95 8.92 1.80
CA ALA A 57 -5.93 10.33 2.22
C ALA A 57 -7.30 11.00 2.04
N VAL A 58 -7.99 10.72 0.93
CA VAL A 58 -9.35 11.23 0.67
C VAL A 58 -10.37 10.68 1.67
N LYS A 59 -10.29 9.38 2.01
CA LYS A 59 -11.16 8.81 3.05
C LYS A 59 -10.96 9.49 4.39
N ILE A 60 -9.72 9.58 4.86
CA ILE A 60 -9.38 10.20 6.15
C ILE A 60 -9.83 11.67 6.20
N SER A 61 -9.61 12.44 5.12
CA SER A 61 -10.05 13.83 5.07
C SER A 61 -11.57 13.95 5.05
N SER A 62 -12.27 13.08 4.32
CA SER A 62 -13.73 13.07 4.26
C SER A 62 -14.37 12.77 5.62
N GLU A 63 -13.83 11.82 6.38
CA GLU A 63 -14.31 11.48 7.73
C GLU A 63 -14.12 12.65 8.69
N PHE A 64 -12.98 13.34 8.61
CA PHE A 64 -12.72 14.55 9.40
C PHE A 64 -13.69 15.68 9.05
N ILE A 65 -13.85 15.98 7.76
CA ILE A 65 -14.74 17.06 7.29
C ILE A 65 -16.21 16.75 7.67
N ALA A 66 -16.65 15.50 7.54
CA ALA A 66 -17.99 15.09 7.95
C ALA A 66 -18.22 15.33 9.45
N GLY A 67 -17.26 14.96 10.31
CA GLY A 67 -17.35 15.21 11.75
C GLY A 67 -17.41 16.70 12.09
N VAL A 68 -16.61 17.54 11.41
CA VAL A 68 -16.63 19.00 11.59
C VAL A 68 -17.96 19.61 11.17
N LEU A 69 -18.50 19.21 10.01
CA LEU A 69 -19.79 19.71 9.52
C LEU A 69 -20.95 19.32 10.45
N VAL A 70 -20.95 18.07 10.95
CA VAL A 70 -21.96 17.62 11.92
C VAL A 70 -21.84 18.39 13.23
N GLY A 71 -20.62 18.57 13.77
CA GLY A 71 -20.39 19.35 14.98
C GLY A 71 -20.80 20.82 14.84
N ALA A 72 -20.49 21.44 13.70
CA ALA A 72 -20.91 22.81 13.39
C ALA A 72 -22.43 22.93 13.23
N GLY A 73 -23.08 21.96 12.58
CA GLY A 73 -24.53 21.93 12.44
C GLY A 73 -25.25 21.77 13.78
N ILE A 74 -24.77 20.87 14.64
CA ILE A 74 -25.32 20.68 15.99
C ILE A 74 -25.07 21.92 16.86
N GLY A 75 -23.87 22.50 16.82
CA GLY A 75 -23.52 23.71 17.56
C GLY A 75 -24.38 24.91 17.14
N TRP A 76 -24.67 25.05 15.86
CA TRP A 76 -25.54 26.11 15.33
C TRP A 76 -27.00 25.96 15.79
N VAL A 77 -27.56 24.75 15.73
CA VAL A 77 -28.92 24.49 16.22
C VAL A 77 -29.01 24.70 17.74
N ALA A 78 -27.97 24.31 18.48
CA ALA A 78 -27.90 24.52 19.92
C ALA A 78 -27.87 26.02 20.28
N ASP A 79 -27.07 26.83 19.57
CA ASP A 79 -27.01 28.27 19.78
C ASP A 79 -28.36 28.95 19.52
N GLU A 80 -29.08 28.53 18.48
CA GLU A 80 -30.41 29.05 18.15
C GLU A 80 -31.45 28.72 19.23
N TRP A 81 -31.38 27.51 19.82
CA TRP A 81 -32.29 27.09 20.89
C TRP A 81 -32.00 27.76 22.24
N LEU A 82 -30.74 27.99 22.56
CA LEU A 82 -30.36 28.61 23.84
C LEU A 82 -30.47 30.14 23.81
N GLY A 83 -30.62 30.77 22.63
CA GLY A 83 -30.66 32.22 22.48
C GLY A 83 -29.38 32.92 22.95
N THR A 84 -28.32 32.15 23.18
CA THR A 84 -27.00 32.63 23.58
C THR A 84 -26.22 33.01 22.33
N SER A 85 -25.46 34.11 22.40
CA SER A 85 -24.40 34.42 21.42
C SER A 85 -23.47 33.20 21.24
N PRO A 86 -22.65 33.09 20.16
CA PRO A 86 -22.28 31.84 19.47
C PRO A 86 -21.35 30.90 20.27
N PHE A 87 -21.73 30.60 21.51
CA PHE A 87 -20.93 30.05 22.56
C PHE A 87 -20.99 28.53 22.52
N GLY A 88 -22.16 27.97 22.21
CA GLY A 88 -22.35 26.57 21.88
C GLY A 88 -21.59 26.20 20.60
N LEU A 89 -21.62 27.04 19.56
CA LEU A 89 -20.81 26.83 18.36
C LEU A 89 -19.32 26.90 18.68
N ILE A 90 -18.83 27.84 19.51
CA ILE A 90 -17.42 27.87 19.95
C ILE A 90 -17.03 26.62 20.73
N VAL A 91 -17.85 26.17 21.69
CA VAL A 91 -17.56 24.98 22.51
C VAL A 91 -17.57 23.71 21.66
N PHE A 92 -18.59 23.51 20.83
CA PHE A 92 -18.68 22.34 19.94
C PHE A 92 -17.63 22.37 18.83
N LEU A 93 -17.23 23.55 18.34
CA LEU A 93 -16.15 23.70 17.39
C LEU A 93 -14.81 23.32 18.02
N LEU A 94 -14.51 23.82 19.23
CA LEU A 94 -13.29 23.46 19.94
C LEU A 94 -13.25 21.97 20.30
N LEU A 95 -14.38 21.42 20.77
CA LEU A 95 -14.48 20.01 21.12
C LEU A 95 -14.38 19.11 19.88
N GLY A 96 -15.06 19.47 18.78
CA GLY A 96 -15.00 18.78 17.50
C GLY A 96 -13.62 18.87 16.85
N PHE A 97 -12.96 20.02 16.92
CA PHE A 97 -11.59 20.21 16.47
C PHE A 97 -10.61 19.37 17.29
N ALA A 98 -10.72 19.39 18.62
CA ALA A 98 -9.89 18.55 19.49
C ALA A 98 -10.10 17.06 19.20
N ALA A 99 -11.36 16.60 19.10
CA ALA A 99 -11.68 15.22 18.76
C ALA A 99 -11.15 14.81 17.37
N GLY A 100 -11.24 15.70 16.38
CA GLY A 100 -10.72 15.48 15.03
C GLY A 100 -9.20 15.40 15.00
N VAL A 101 -8.49 16.30 15.70
CA VAL A 101 -7.03 16.24 15.86
C VAL A 101 -6.61 14.95 16.57
N LEU A 102 -7.32 14.55 17.63
CA LEU A 102 -7.12 13.26 18.32
C LEU A 102 -7.33 12.07 17.38
N ASN A 103 -8.35 12.10 16.51
CA ASN A 103 -8.60 11.04 15.53
C ASN A 103 -7.47 10.93 14.49
N VAL A 104 -6.95 12.07 14.02
CA VAL A 104 -5.82 12.13 13.08
C VAL A 104 -4.54 11.65 13.75
N MET A 105 -4.24 12.10 14.97
CA MET A 105 -3.08 11.64 15.74
C MET A 105 -3.13 10.14 16.04
N ARG A 106 -4.33 9.60 16.32
CA ARG A 106 -4.52 8.16 16.49
C ARG A 106 -4.31 7.40 15.19
N SER A 107 -4.84 7.90 14.08
CA SER A 107 -4.64 7.30 12.74
C SER A 107 -3.19 7.37 12.26
N ALA A 108 -2.47 8.42 12.64
CA ALA A 108 -1.03 8.58 12.38
C ALA A 108 -0.14 7.70 13.28
N GLY A 109 -0.74 6.91 14.19
CA GLY A 109 -0.01 5.96 15.04
C GLY A 109 0.66 6.58 16.27
N LEU A 110 0.41 7.86 16.58
CA LEU A 110 0.99 8.55 17.73
C LEU A 110 0.30 8.18 19.06
N VAL A 111 -0.93 7.66 18.98
CA VAL A 111 -1.77 7.30 20.14
C VAL A 111 -2.30 5.86 19.99
N THR A 112 -1.48 4.95 19.44
CA THR A 112 -1.80 3.53 19.59
C THR A 112 -1.35 3.08 20.97
N SER A 113 -2.34 2.88 21.84
CA SER A 113 -2.14 2.06 23.03
C SER A 113 -1.59 0.70 22.62
N GLN A 114 -0.63 0.26 23.40
CA GLN A 114 0.15 -0.96 23.26
C GLN A 114 -0.66 -2.22 23.66
N ASP A 115 -1.99 -2.20 23.58
CA ASP A 115 -2.84 -3.18 24.28
C ASP A 115 -2.95 -4.54 23.57
N GLU A 116 -2.72 -4.63 22.26
CA GLU A 116 -2.64 -5.93 21.55
C GLU A 116 -1.25 -6.59 21.64
N GLN A 117 -0.18 -5.81 21.75
CA GLN A 117 1.18 -6.33 21.75
C GLN A 117 1.54 -6.92 23.13
N ILE A 118 1.04 -6.31 24.22
CA ILE A 118 1.31 -6.74 25.60
C ILE A 118 0.61 -8.08 25.92
N SER A 119 -0.59 -8.34 25.37
CA SER A 119 -1.31 -9.61 25.61
C SER A 119 -0.66 -10.79 24.87
N LYS A 120 -0.14 -10.57 23.66
CA LYS A 120 0.51 -11.62 22.87
C LYS A 120 1.91 -12.00 23.36
N GLN A 121 2.62 -11.06 24.02
CA GLN A 121 3.93 -11.33 24.61
C GLN A 121 3.82 -12.06 25.96
N LYS A 122 2.76 -11.79 26.75
CA LYS A 122 2.52 -12.46 28.03
C LYS A 122 2.14 -13.94 27.86
N SER A 123 1.35 -14.28 26.84
CA SER A 123 0.97 -15.67 26.56
C SER A 123 2.11 -16.55 26.04
N ARG A 124 3.23 -15.97 25.58
CA ARG A 124 4.37 -16.74 25.03
C ARG A 124 5.44 -17.06 26.06
N LYS A 125 5.39 -16.44 27.25
CA LYS A 125 6.38 -16.62 28.32
C LYS A 125 5.94 -17.65 29.38
N ASP A 126 4.66 -18.02 29.38
CA ASP A 126 4.05 -18.95 30.33
C ASP A 126 3.57 -20.28 29.66
N GLY A 127 4.14 -20.62 28.50
CA GLY A 127 3.97 -21.95 27.88
C GLY A 127 5.08 -22.90 28.36
N PRO A 128 4.75 -24.20 28.57
CA PRO A 128 5.29 -25.08 29.61
C PRO A 128 6.80 -25.35 29.59
#